data_AF-A0A8I5N7S8-F1
#
_entry.id   AF-A0A8I5N7S8-F1
#
_cell.length_a   1.000
_cell.length_b   1.000
_cell.length_c   1.000
_cell.angle_alpha   90.00
_cell.angle_beta   90.00
_cell.angle_gamma   90.00
#
_symmetry.space_group_name_H-M   'P 1'
#
loop_
_entity.id
_entity.type
_entity.pdbx_description
1 polymer ?
#
loop_
_entity_poly.entity_id
_entity_poly.type
_entity_poly.pdbx_seq_one_letter_code
_entity_poly.pdbx_strand_id
1 'polypeptide(L)'
;MQSALRHHCLLAEPWYLSPGLDSEPLIEMRDHEDGGIWLECISGGWYLKPLTVWRDPYSEVVPALKEISTPDTEGLFIVTTAVITRDKLVRNVSCSINDTLFGQKKESAIFIPESFMPSRSPCVVILPVIMTILMIFIAICIYWINKLQKEKKICQEKEFEQERKETALKELEKECVEKEKELQIQGKRGQV
;
A
#
# COMPACT_ATOMS: atom_id res chain seq x y z
N MET A 1 -3.00 -25.27 21.82
CA MET A 1 -2.76 -24.88 20.41
C MET A 1 -3.25 -23.44 20.26
N GLN A 2 -2.43 -22.42 20.57
CA GLN A 2 -1.52 -21.71 19.63
C GLN A 2 -2.24 -21.25 18.36
N SER A 3 -2.12 -20.02 17.85
CA SER A 3 -1.63 -18.71 18.29
C SER A 3 -1.90 -17.83 17.05
N ALA A 4 -2.51 -16.65 17.18
CA ALA A 4 -2.19 -15.50 16.32
C ALA A 4 -3.08 -14.28 16.61
N LEU A 5 -2.37 -13.20 16.98
CA LEU A 5 -2.60 -11.81 16.61
C LEU A 5 -3.99 -11.21 16.84
N ARG A 6 -4.11 -10.53 17.99
CA ARG A 6 -4.75 -9.22 18.03
C ARG A 6 -3.78 -8.24 18.68
N HIS A 7 -3.42 -7.23 17.89
CA HIS A 7 -2.68 -6.05 18.28
C HIS A 7 -3.34 -5.40 19.50
N HIS A 8 -2.59 -5.26 20.58
CA HIS A 8 -2.84 -4.26 21.61
C HIS A 8 -1.49 -3.71 22.04
N CYS A 9 -1.17 -2.52 21.51
CA CYS A 9 -0.20 -1.62 22.11
C CYS A 9 -0.64 -1.34 23.56
N LEU A 10 0.20 -1.75 24.50
CA LEU A 10 0.27 -1.34 25.90
C LEU A 10 1.78 -1.07 26.09
N LEU A 11 2.31 0.09 26.44
CA LEU A 11 1.80 1.33 27.02
C LEU A 11 2.68 2.45 26.45
N ALA A 12 2.08 3.51 25.91
CA ALA A 12 2.74 4.81 25.91
C ALA A 12 2.58 5.34 27.35
N GLU A 13 3.63 5.21 28.15
CA GLU A 13 3.64 5.86 29.47
C GLU A 13 4.00 7.35 29.32
N PRO A 14 3.42 8.21 30.17
CA PRO A 14 3.49 9.66 30.03
C PRO A 14 4.81 10.18 30.61
N TRP A 15 5.57 10.92 29.82
CA TRP A 15 6.48 12.05 30.16
C TRP A 15 6.79 12.34 31.66
N TYR A 16 7.23 11.38 32.48
CA TYR A 16 7.60 11.64 33.88
C TYR A 16 8.78 10.80 34.39
N LEU A 17 9.72 10.45 33.52
CA LEU A 17 11.07 10.11 33.99
C LEU A 17 11.91 11.39 33.92
N SER A 18 12.05 12.10 35.04
CA SER A 18 13.12 13.08 35.18
C SER A 18 14.44 12.33 34.99
N PRO A 19 15.28 12.70 34.02
CA PRO A 19 16.56 12.05 33.83
C PRO A 19 17.44 12.38 35.04
N GLY A 20 17.60 11.39 35.92
CA GLY A 20 18.38 11.50 37.15
C GLY A 20 19.89 11.62 36.89
N LEU A 21 20.62 11.99 37.94
CA LEU A 21 22.07 12.20 37.93
C LEU A 21 22.87 10.99 37.38
N ASP A 22 22.30 9.79 37.42
CA ASP A 22 22.93 8.54 36.97
C ASP A 22 22.11 7.74 35.94
N SER A 23 21.10 8.36 35.30
CA SER A 23 20.32 7.67 34.27
C SER A 23 20.98 7.75 32.90
N GLU A 24 20.94 6.63 32.16
CA GLU A 24 21.33 6.54 30.75
C GLU A 24 20.59 7.62 29.91
N PRO A 25 21.19 8.20 28.86
CA PRO A 25 20.50 9.17 28.01
C PRO A 25 19.32 8.51 27.29
N LEU A 26 18.15 9.15 27.34
CA LEU A 26 16.95 8.68 26.65
C LEU A 26 17.03 9.09 25.18
N ILE A 27 16.93 8.11 24.26
CA ILE A 27 16.81 8.38 22.83
C ILE A 27 15.37 8.16 22.40
N GLU A 28 14.73 9.21 21.89
CA GLU A 28 13.41 9.17 21.29
C GLU A 28 13.50 9.27 19.77
N MET A 29 12.71 8.45 19.07
CA MET A 29 12.51 8.58 17.64
C MET A 29 11.34 9.52 17.38
N ARG A 30 11.57 10.55 16.56
CA ARG A 30 10.53 11.49 16.08
C ARG A 30 10.22 11.22 14.61
N ASP A 31 9.04 11.68 14.19
CA ASP A 31 8.50 11.46 12.85
C ASP A 31 9.41 11.99 11.72
N HIS A 32 9.17 11.46 10.52
CA HIS A 32 9.96 11.71 9.31
C HIS A 32 9.75 13.12 8.73
N GLU A 33 10.36 14.14 9.32
CA GLU A 33 10.62 15.39 8.59
C GLU A 33 11.77 15.14 7.59
N ASP A 34 11.55 15.48 6.31
CA ASP A 34 12.55 15.44 5.22
C ASP A 34 13.01 14.05 4.70
N GLY A 35 12.25 12.98 4.98
CA GLY A 35 12.52 11.66 4.41
C GLY A 35 13.70 10.90 5.06
N GLY A 36 14.18 11.39 6.20
CA GLY A 36 15.06 10.68 7.13
C GLY A 36 14.37 10.44 8.48
N ILE A 37 15.03 9.70 9.37
CA ILE A 37 14.56 9.45 10.74
C ILE A 37 15.19 10.49 11.66
N TRP A 38 14.36 11.20 12.43
CA TRP A 38 14.80 12.14 13.44
C TRP A 38 15.02 11.43 14.77
N LEU A 39 16.22 11.55 15.33
CA LEU A 39 16.58 11.00 16.64
C LEU A 39 16.87 12.15 17.60
N GLU A 40 16.20 12.16 18.75
CA GLU A 40 16.40 13.14 19.82
C GLU A 40 16.94 12.41 21.07
N CYS A 41 18.10 12.82 21.56
CA CYS A 41 18.74 12.29 22.75
C CYS A 41 18.65 13.30 23.88
N ILE A 42 18.09 12.89 25.01
CA ILE A 42 17.81 13.72 26.18
C ILE A 42 18.58 13.14 27.38
N SER A 43 19.34 13.99 28.06
CA SER A 43 20.06 13.61 29.27
C SER A 43 20.05 14.74 30.29
N GLY A 44 19.80 14.39 31.55
CA GLY A 44 19.75 15.32 32.67
C GLY A 44 20.79 15.01 33.73
N GLY A 45 20.82 15.89 34.73
CA GLY A 45 21.70 15.77 35.88
C GLY A 45 23.15 16.15 35.60
N TRP A 46 23.40 17.11 34.71
CA TRP A 46 24.76 17.59 34.43
C TRP A 46 25.09 18.82 35.27
N TYR A 47 26.25 18.87 35.95
CA TYR A 47 26.58 20.02 36.80
C TYR A 47 26.94 21.28 35.99
N LEU A 48 27.53 21.10 34.81
CA LEU A 48 27.79 22.15 33.83
C LEU A 48 27.19 21.76 32.48
N LYS A 49 27.35 22.64 31.48
CA LYS A 49 27.05 22.30 30.09
C LYS A 49 27.97 21.15 29.63
N PRO A 50 27.44 19.94 29.40
CA PRO A 50 28.23 18.82 28.90
C PRO A 50 28.47 18.97 27.39
N LEU A 51 29.39 18.16 26.87
CA LEU A 51 29.63 18.04 25.43
C LEU A 51 28.83 16.84 24.89
N THR A 52 28.16 17.03 23.76
CA THR A 52 27.40 15.96 23.09
C THR A 52 28.08 15.52 21.80
N VAL A 53 28.14 14.21 21.58
CA VAL A 53 28.74 13.61 20.39
C VAL A 53 27.86 12.45 19.92
N TRP A 54 27.39 12.54 18.68
CA TRP A 54 26.72 11.45 18.00
C TRP A 54 27.73 10.61 17.23
N ARG A 55 27.56 9.29 17.27
CA ARG A 55 28.34 8.34 16.48
C ARG A 55 27.45 7.42 15.67
N ASP A 56 27.91 7.13 14.47
CA ASP A 56 27.28 6.16 13.57
C ASP A 56 27.71 4.70 13.92
N PRO A 57 27.24 3.66 13.19
CA PRO A 57 27.64 2.27 13.44
C PRO A 57 29.13 2.02 13.23
N TYR A 58 29.79 2.85 12.44
CA TYR A 58 31.23 2.81 12.15
C TYR A 58 32.04 3.62 13.17
N SER A 59 31.39 4.15 14.21
CA SER A 59 31.96 5.01 15.24
C SER A 59 32.46 6.37 14.73
N GLU A 60 32.06 6.78 13.53
CA GLU A 60 32.35 8.10 12.97
C GLU A 60 31.46 9.16 13.63
N VAL A 61 32.02 10.36 13.81
CA VAL A 61 31.31 11.46 14.47
C VAL A 61 30.30 12.07 13.49
N VAL A 62 29.04 12.08 13.88
CA VAL A 62 27.95 12.67 13.10
C VAL A 62 27.63 14.06 13.65
N PRO A 63 27.51 15.09 12.80
CA PRO A 63 27.15 16.42 13.26
C PRO A 63 25.70 16.44 13.78
N ALA A 64 25.51 17.01 14.98
CA ALA A 64 24.18 17.26 15.52
C ALA A 64 23.48 18.37 14.73
N LEU A 65 22.20 18.19 14.45
CA LEU A 65 21.35 19.17 13.78
C LEU A 65 20.78 20.20 14.77
N LYS A 66 20.60 19.78 16.02
CA LYS A 66 20.10 20.63 17.11
C LYS A 66 20.78 20.24 18.40
N GLU A 67 21.19 21.23 19.18
CA GLU A 67 21.74 21.04 20.52
C GLU A 67 21.23 22.17 21.42
N ILE A 68 20.51 21.81 22.48
CA ILE A 68 19.94 22.73 23.45
C ILE A 68 20.34 22.26 24.84
N SER A 69 20.77 23.20 25.68
CA SER A 69 21.07 22.95 27.08
C SER A 69 20.29 23.94 27.95
N THR A 70 19.47 23.43 28.85
CA THR A 70 18.64 24.23 29.75
C THR A 70 18.89 23.84 31.20
N PRO A 71 18.95 24.81 32.13
CA PRO A 71 18.98 24.50 33.55
C PRO A 71 17.63 23.91 33.99
N ASP A 72 17.70 22.85 34.76
CA ASP A 72 16.62 22.19 35.47
C ASP A 72 16.29 22.93 36.77
N THR A 73 15.15 22.58 37.36
CA THR A 73 14.63 23.06 38.63
C THR A 73 15.60 22.90 39.81
N GLU A 74 16.50 21.91 39.75
CA GLU A 74 17.55 21.65 40.76
C GLU A 74 18.89 22.38 40.49
N GLY A 75 18.97 23.21 39.43
CA GLY A 75 20.20 23.91 39.04
C GLY A 75 21.20 23.05 38.25
N LEU A 76 20.83 21.82 37.92
CA LEU A 76 21.56 20.93 37.00
C LEU A 76 21.16 21.22 35.55
N PHE A 77 21.98 20.87 34.57
CA PHE A 77 21.69 21.02 33.15
C PHE A 77 21.01 19.77 32.60
N ILE A 78 19.96 20.00 31.81
CA ILE A 78 19.37 19.03 30.88
C ILE A 78 19.84 19.41 29.48
N VAL A 79 20.29 18.41 28.73
CA VAL A 79 20.72 18.56 27.36
C VAL A 79 19.85 17.72 26.43
N THR A 80 19.44 18.35 25.34
CA THR A 80 18.70 17.75 24.25
C THR A 80 19.50 17.95 22.97
N THR A 81 19.94 16.87 22.36
CA THR A 81 20.67 16.87 21.10
C THR A 81 19.91 16.05 20.06
N ALA A 82 19.96 16.41 18.79
CA ALA A 82 19.24 15.70 17.75
C ALA A 82 20.05 15.53 16.46
N VAL A 83 19.79 14.42 15.76
CA VAL A 83 20.42 14.07 14.49
C VAL A 83 19.38 13.51 13.53
N ILE A 84 19.63 13.67 12.22
CA ILE A 84 18.79 13.08 11.17
C ILE A 84 19.58 12.00 10.41
N THR A 85 19.04 10.79 10.37
CA THR A 85 19.64 9.67 9.64
C THR A 85 18.88 9.42 8.35
N ARG A 86 19.55 9.62 7.21
CA ARG A 86 18.98 9.41 5.85
C ARG A 86 19.43 8.09 5.22
N ASP A 87 20.56 7.56 5.66
CA ASP A 87 21.15 6.36 5.08
C ASP A 87 20.48 5.09 5.56
N LYS A 88 20.02 4.29 4.59
CA LYS A 88 19.31 3.03 4.85
C LYS A 88 20.16 1.92 5.47
N LEU A 89 21.47 2.12 5.46
CA LEU A 89 22.44 1.18 6.01
C LEU A 89 22.78 1.50 7.46
N VAL A 90 22.50 2.72 7.92
CA VAL A 90 22.75 3.15 9.30
C VAL A 90 21.65 2.58 10.19
N ARG A 91 21.97 1.47 10.85
CA ARG A 91 21.04 0.74 11.73
C ARG A 91 21.25 1.00 13.21
N ASN A 92 22.40 1.56 13.57
CA ASN A 92 22.77 1.83 14.94
C ASN A 92 23.33 3.23 15.04
N VAL A 93 22.84 4.01 15.98
CA VAL A 93 23.36 5.34 16.27
C VAL A 93 23.54 5.43 17.78
N SER A 94 24.71 5.88 18.22
CA SER A 94 24.96 6.15 19.64
C SER A 94 25.06 7.64 19.93
N CYS A 95 24.45 8.04 21.04
CA CYS A 95 24.56 9.35 21.63
C CYS A 95 25.48 9.24 22.83
N SER A 96 26.60 9.96 22.81
CA SER A 96 27.53 10.04 23.93
C SER A 96 27.57 11.47 24.47
N ILE A 97 27.39 11.60 25.77
CA ILE A 97 27.40 12.88 26.48
C ILE A 97 28.46 12.79 27.56
N ASN A 98 29.42 13.70 27.54
CA ASN A 98 30.53 13.71 28.47
C ASN A 98 30.70 15.05 29.18
N ASP A 99 31.04 14.97 30.46
CA ASP A 99 31.44 16.12 31.27
C ASP A 99 32.94 16.37 31.10
N THR A 100 33.28 17.60 30.75
CA THR A 100 34.65 18.09 30.63
C THR A 100 35.43 18.13 31.96
N LEU A 101 34.76 18.25 33.11
CA LEU A 101 35.41 18.39 34.41
C LEU A 101 35.52 17.07 35.18
N PHE A 102 34.44 16.31 35.25
CA PHE A 102 34.37 15.08 36.05
C PHE A 102 34.69 13.82 35.25
N GLY A 103 34.86 13.92 33.92
CA GLY A 103 35.12 12.78 33.05
C GLY A 103 33.97 11.77 33.02
N GLN A 104 32.80 12.13 33.54
CA GLN A 104 31.60 11.30 33.47
C GLN A 104 31.15 11.22 32.02
N LYS A 105 30.96 10.00 31.52
CA LYS A 105 30.45 9.73 30.19
C LYS A 105 29.19 8.90 30.32
N LYS A 106 28.09 9.40 29.75
CA LYS A 106 26.83 8.66 29.60
C LYS A 106 26.64 8.37 28.12
N GLU A 107 26.39 7.12 27.77
CA GLU A 107 26.21 6.72 26.37
C GLU A 107 24.97 5.84 26.25
N SER A 108 24.13 6.14 25.26
CA SER A 108 23.06 5.25 24.85
C SER A 108 23.09 5.02 23.35
N ALA A 109 22.65 3.84 22.94
CA ALA A 109 22.58 3.45 21.55
C ALA A 109 21.16 3.00 21.23
N ILE A 110 20.70 3.35 20.03
CA ILE A 110 19.40 2.92 19.54
C ILE A 110 19.56 2.16 18.24
N PHE A 111 18.84 1.04 18.15
CA PHE A 111 18.74 0.27 16.92
C PHE A 111 17.51 0.75 16.13
N ILE A 112 17.72 1.15 14.88
CA ILE A 112 16.67 1.61 13.97
C ILE A 112 16.08 0.39 13.24
N PRO A 113 14.81 0.01 13.48
CA PRO A 113 14.19 -1.10 12.78
C PRO A 113 13.91 -0.75 11.31
N GLU A 114 14.04 -1.74 10.42
CA GLU A 114 13.80 -1.57 8.98
C GLU A 114 12.39 -1.05 8.63
N SER A 115 11.42 -1.26 9.53
CA SER A 115 10.03 -0.82 9.36
C SER A 115 9.86 0.70 9.45
N PHE A 116 10.80 1.41 10.10
CA PHE A 116 10.72 2.86 10.25
C PHE A 116 11.34 3.59 9.07
N MET A 117 12.24 2.96 8.30
CA MET A 117 12.73 3.62 7.09
C MET A 117 11.61 3.66 6.05
N PRO A 118 11.45 4.74 5.27
CA PRO A 118 10.55 4.79 4.15
C PRO A 118 11.16 3.90 3.06
N SER A 119 11.00 2.60 3.24
CA SER A 119 11.01 1.66 2.16
C SER A 119 9.80 2.05 1.32
N ARG A 120 10.03 2.87 0.28
CA ARG A 120 9.29 2.69 -0.97
C ARG A 120 9.61 1.29 -1.43
N SER A 121 8.97 0.33 -0.78
CA SER A 121 9.04 -1.08 -1.08
C SER A 121 8.61 -1.20 -2.54
N PRO A 122 9.31 -1.98 -3.37
CA PRO A 122 8.87 -2.29 -4.73
C PRO A 122 7.41 -2.77 -4.76
N CYS A 123 6.89 -3.33 -3.67
CA CYS A 123 5.50 -3.73 -3.50
C CYS A 123 4.49 -2.58 -3.68
N VAL A 124 4.86 -1.33 -3.35
CA VAL A 124 3.99 -0.15 -3.50
C VAL A 124 3.80 0.22 -4.97
N VAL A 125 4.72 -0.17 -5.85
CA VAL A 125 4.64 0.05 -7.30
C VAL A 125 4.08 -1.18 -8.03
N ILE A 126 4.36 -2.39 -7.53
CA ILE A 126 3.89 -3.64 -8.15
C ILE A 126 2.37 -3.79 -8.01
N LEU A 127 1.79 -3.43 -6.86
CA LEU A 127 0.33 -3.53 -6.65
C LEU A 127 -0.49 -2.76 -7.69
N PRO A 128 -0.26 -1.46 -7.95
CA PRO A 128 -1.05 -0.72 -8.94
C PRO A 128 -0.81 -1.23 -10.37
N VAL A 129 0.39 -1.73 -10.68
CA VAL A 129 0.67 -2.32 -12.00
C VAL A 129 -0.13 -3.61 -12.22
N ILE A 130 -0.21 -4.49 -11.21
CA ILE A 130 -1.02 -5.71 -11.32
C ILE A 130 -2.51 -5.37 -11.43
N MET A 131 -2.99 -4.40 -10.65
CA MET A 131 -4.40 -3.97 -10.71
C MET A 131 -4.76 -3.39 -12.08
N THR A 132 -3.89 -2.57 -12.66
CA THR A 132 -4.13 -2.01 -14.01
C THR A 132 -4.15 -3.09 -15.09
N ILE A 133 -3.24 -4.06 -15.03
CA ILE A 133 -3.22 -5.21 -15.96
C ILE A 133 -4.51 -6.02 -15.84
N LEU A 134 -4.96 -6.34 -14.63
CA LEU A 134 -6.20 -7.08 -14.39
C LEU A 134 -7.42 -6.36 -14.96
N MET A 135 -7.52 -5.04 -14.77
CA MET A 135 -8.62 -4.24 -15.31
C MET A 135 -8.67 -4.27 -16.85
N ILE A 136 -7.51 -4.21 -17.51
CA ILE A 136 -7.42 -4.32 -18.97
C ILE A 136 -7.88 -5.70 -19.44
N PHE A 137 -7.42 -6.78 -18.78
CA PHE A 137 -7.85 -8.13 -19.10
C PHE A 137 -9.36 -8.32 -18.95
N ILE A 138 -9.95 -7.81 -17.85
CA ILE A 138 -11.40 -7.88 -17.63
C ILE A 138 -12.16 -7.13 -18.73
N ALA A 139 -11.72 -5.93 -19.11
CA ALA A 139 -12.35 -5.15 -20.18
C ALA A 139 -12.31 -5.89 -21.53
N ILE A 140 -11.18 -6.51 -21.86
CA ILE A 140 -11.03 -7.33 -23.07
C ILE A 140 -11.98 -8.53 -23.02
N CYS A 141 -12.03 -9.28 -21.91
CA CYS A 141 -12.94 -10.41 -21.75
C CYS A 141 -14.41 -10.00 -21.93
N ILE A 142 -14.83 -8.89 -21.31
CA ILE A 142 -16.19 -8.36 -21.45
C ILE A 142 -16.48 -7.98 -22.90
N TYR A 143 -15.53 -7.34 -23.60
CA TYR A 143 -15.67 -6.99 -25.01
C TYR A 143 -15.91 -8.24 -25.88
N TRP A 144 -15.09 -9.28 -25.70
CA TRP A 144 -15.23 -10.53 -26.46
C TRP A 144 -16.54 -11.26 -26.18
N ILE A 145 -16.96 -11.34 -24.91
CA ILE A 145 -18.23 -11.96 -24.52
C ILE A 145 -19.40 -11.21 -25.17
N ASN A 146 -19.39 -9.87 -25.10
CA ASN A 146 -20.44 -9.05 -25.71
C ASN A 146 -20.46 -9.18 -27.24
N LYS A 147 -19.29 -9.26 -27.88
CA LYS A 147 -19.20 -9.49 -29.33
C LYS A 147 -19.80 -10.85 -29.72
N LEU A 148 -19.46 -11.91 -29.00
CA LEU A 148 -19.99 -13.25 -29.25
C LEU A 148 -21.51 -13.31 -29.02
N GLN A 149 -22.01 -12.63 -28.00
CA GLN A 149 -23.45 -12.54 -27.72
C GLN A 149 -24.21 -11.80 -28.83
N LYS A 150 -23.63 -10.75 -29.41
CA LYS A 150 -24.22 -10.05 -30.56
C LYS A 150 -24.29 -10.96 -31.78
N GLU A 151 -23.22 -11.67 -32.10
CA GLU A 151 -23.20 -12.59 -33.25
C GLU A 151 -24.22 -13.73 -33.08
N LYS A 152 -24.35 -14.29 -31.87
CA LYS A 152 -25.36 -15.32 -31.59
C LYS A 152 -26.80 -14.83 -31.80
N LYS A 153 -27.14 -13.62 -31.33
CA LYS A 153 -28.48 -13.04 -31.52
C LYS A 153 -28.81 -12.87 -33.01
N ILE A 154 -27.85 -12.36 -33.79
CA ILE A 154 -28.02 -12.17 -35.24
C ILE A 154 -28.20 -13.50 -35.96
N CYS A 155 -27.44 -14.55 -35.60
CA CYS A 155 -27.62 -15.87 -36.19
C CYS A 155 -29.00 -16.45 -35.86
N GLN A 156 -29.44 -16.33 -34.61
CA GLN A 156 -30.73 -16.86 -34.18
C GLN A 156 -31.91 -16.16 -34.87
N GLU A 157 -31.84 -14.84 -35.05
CA GLU A 157 -32.85 -14.06 -35.77
C GLU A 157 -32.93 -14.46 -37.25
N LYS A 158 -31.78 -14.70 -37.91
CA LYS A 158 -31.73 -15.17 -39.30
C LYS A 158 -32.31 -16.57 -39.47
N GLU A 159 -32.04 -17.47 -38.52
CA GLU A 159 -32.56 -18.83 -38.54
C GLU A 159 -34.09 -18.84 -38.42
N PHE A 160 -34.63 -18.02 -37.50
CA PHE A 160 -36.08 -17.86 -37.34
C PHE A 160 -36.76 -17.20 -38.56
N GLU A 161 -36.14 -16.17 -39.16
CA GLU A 161 -36.62 -15.59 -40.42
C GLU A 161 -36.67 -16.62 -41.55
N GLN A 162 -35.68 -17.50 -41.63
CA GLN A 162 -35.59 -18.52 -42.65
C GLN A 162 -36.66 -19.60 -42.47
N GLU A 163 -36.88 -20.08 -41.24
CA GLU A 163 -37.97 -21.02 -40.94
C GLU A 163 -39.35 -20.46 -41.28
N ARG A 164 -39.59 -19.15 -41.02
CA ARG A 164 -40.84 -18.49 -41.41
C ARG A 164 -41.02 -18.44 -42.92
N LYS A 165 -39.96 -18.13 -43.68
CA LYS A 165 -40.00 -18.12 -45.15
C LYS A 165 -40.27 -19.51 -45.72
N GLU A 166 -39.62 -20.55 -45.17
CA GLU A 166 -39.84 -21.93 -45.59
C GLU A 166 -41.27 -22.39 -45.30
N THR A 167 -41.80 -22.03 -44.12
CA THR A 167 -43.19 -22.35 -43.74
C THR A 167 -44.19 -21.66 -44.67
N ALA A 168 -44.01 -20.36 -44.95
CA ALA A 168 -44.88 -19.62 -45.85
C ALA A 168 -44.84 -20.16 -47.29
N LEU A 169 -43.65 -20.59 -47.76
CA LEU A 169 -43.49 -21.20 -49.07
C LEU A 169 -44.24 -22.54 -49.18
N LYS A 170 -44.16 -23.38 -48.14
CA LYS A 170 -44.90 -24.67 -48.08
C LYS A 170 -46.41 -24.47 -48.09
N GLU A 171 -46.92 -23.46 -47.39
CA GLU A 171 -48.36 -23.15 -47.40
C GLU A 171 -48.81 -22.65 -48.78
N LEU A 172 -48.03 -21.77 -49.42
CA LEU A 172 -48.32 -21.29 -50.78
C LEU A 172 -48.29 -22.44 -51.82
N GLU A 173 -47.34 -23.36 -51.69
CA GLU A 173 -47.25 -24.55 -52.55
C GLU A 173 -48.49 -25.45 -52.40
N LYS A 174 -48.95 -25.70 -51.16
CA LYS A 174 -50.18 -26.46 -50.91
C LYS A 174 -51.39 -25.79 -51.55
N GLU A 175 -51.53 -24.48 -51.40
CA GLU A 175 -52.63 -23.70 -51.98
C GLU A 175 -52.62 -23.78 -53.52
N CYS A 176 -51.44 -23.64 -54.16
CA CYS A 176 -51.29 -23.83 -55.60
C CYS A 176 -51.70 -25.23 -56.06
N VAL A 177 -51.27 -26.27 -55.35
CA VAL A 177 -51.61 -27.67 -55.66
C VAL A 177 -53.12 -27.92 -55.50
N GLU A 178 -53.76 -27.32 -54.49
CA GLU A 178 -55.21 -27.42 -54.29
C GLU A 178 -55.98 -26.73 -55.42
N LYS A 179 -55.59 -25.50 -55.79
CA LYS A 179 -56.17 -24.76 -56.93
C LYS A 179 -56.04 -25.51 -58.25
N GLU A 180 -54.90 -26.15 -58.50
CA GLU A 180 -54.71 -26.95 -59.70
C GLU A 180 -55.66 -28.16 -59.76
N LYS A 181 -55.86 -28.85 -58.62
CA LYS A 181 -56.84 -29.94 -58.53
C LYS A 181 -58.26 -29.45 -58.78
N GLU A 182 -58.65 -28.28 -58.26
CA GLU A 182 -59.97 -27.68 -58.52
C GLU A 182 -60.19 -27.44 -60.03
N LEU A 183 -59.19 -26.88 -60.72
CA LEU A 183 -59.23 -26.61 -62.16
C LEU A 183 -59.35 -27.90 -63.00
N GLN A 184 -58.59 -28.94 -62.64
CA GLN A 184 -58.65 -30.25 -63.32
C GLN A 184 -60.03 -30.92 -63.17
N ILE A 185 -60.68 -30.77 -62.02
CA ILE A 185 -62.03 -31.30 -61.78
C ILE A 185 -63.08 -30.53 -62.60
N GLN A 186 -62.96 -29.20 -62.71
CA GLN A 186 -63.87 -28.39 -63.51
C GLN A 186 -63.74 -28.69 -65.02
N GLY A 187 -62.53 -28.87 -65.53
CA GLY A 187 -62.29 -29.24 -66.93
C GLY A 187 -62.93 -30.57 -67.33
N LYS A 188 -62.87 -31.59 -66.45
CA LYS A 188 -63.52 -32.90 -66.69
C LYS A 188 -65.05 -32.85 -66.66
N ARG A 189 -65.64 -31.88 -65.94
CA ARG A 189 -67.10 -31.74 -65.79
C ARG A 189 -67.77 -31.05 -67.00
N GLY A 190 -67.01 -30.27 -67.77
CA GLY A 190 -67.51 -29.59 -68.99
C GLY A 190 -67.39 -30.41 -70.28
N GLN A 191 -66.94 -31.67 -70.21
CA GLN A 191 -66.69 -32.54 -71.37
C GLN A 191 -67.64 -33.77 -71.42
N VAL A 192 -68.71 -33.75 -70.61
CA VAL A 192 -69.82 -34.73 -70.58
C VAL A 192 -71.08 -34.09 -71.15
#